data_AF-X1F7B2-F1
#
_entry.id   AF-X1F7B2-F1
#
_cell.length_a   1.000
_cell.length_b   1.000
_cell.length_c   1.000
_cell.angle_alpha   90.00
_cell.angle_beta   90.00
_cell.angle_gamma   90.00
#
_symmetry.space_group_name_H-M   'P 1'
#
loop_
_entity.id
_entity.type
_entity.pdbx_description
1 polymer ?
#
loop_
_entity_poly.entity_id
_entity_poly.type
_entity_poly.pdbx_seq_one_letter_code
_entity_poly.pdbx_strand_id
1 'polypeptide(L)' 'LSAIGYPVVGDKVYGVKSAFLSRQFMHASRLGFKSPSSGEYVEFKSELPPDLEQALKDIA' A
#
# COMPACT_ATOMS: atom_id res chain seq x y z
N LEU A 1 11.72 -0.07 -4.05
CA LEU A 1 11.26 -0.20 -5.45
C LEU A 1 11.96 0.79 -6.38
N SER A 2 12.10 2.07 -5.99
CA SER A 2 12.92 3.05 -6.74
C SER A 2 14.35 2.57 -7.01
N ALA A 3 15.04 2.01 -6.00
CA ALA A 3 16.40 1.45 -6.16
C ALA A 3 16.55 0.33 -7.20
N ILE A 4 15.46 -0.35 -7.59
CA ILE A 4 15.46 -1.40 -8.61
C ILE A 4 14.84 -0.94 -9.93
N GLY A 5 14.65 0.37 -10.12
CA GLY A 5 14.12 0.96 -11.36
C GLY A 5 12.59 1.07 -11.44
N TYR A 6 11.86 0.71 -10.38
CA TYR A 6 10.39 0.73 -10.36
C TYR A 6 9.88 1.65 -9.24
N PRO A 7 9.98 2.98 -9.37
CA PRO A 7 9.51 3.90 -8.33
C PRO A 7 8.00 3.75 -8.04
N VAL A 8 7.60 4.03 -6.80
CA VAL A 8 6.19 3.96 -6.38
C VAL A 8 5.43 5.19 -6.90
N VAL A 9 4.23 4.96 -7.44
CA VAL A 9 3.34 6.03 -7.90
C VAL A 9 2.83 6.84 -6.70
N GLY A 10 2.83 8.17 -6.81
CA GLY A 10 2.36 9.10 -5.77
C GLY A 10 3.33 9.31 -4.59
N ASP A 11 4.49 8.64 -4.58
CA ASP A 11 5.55 8.92 -3.61
C ASP A 11 6.29 10.23 -3.99
N LYS A 12 6.34 11.17 -3.04
CA LYS A 12 6.90 12.52 -3.23
C LYS A 12 8.42 12.59 -3.09
N VAL A 13 9.05 11.57 -2.52
CA VAL A 13 10.49 11.56 -2.18
C VAL A 13 11.26 10.69 -3.17
N TYR A 14 10.82 9.46 -3.39
CA TYR A 14 11.53 8.48 -4.23
C TYR A 14 10.71 8.00 -5.44
N GLY A 15 9.47 8.48 -5.53
CA GLY A 15 8.47 8.03 -6.48
C GLY A 15 8.31 8.91 -7.71
N VAL A 16 7.18 8.68 -8.39
CA VAL A 16 6.70 9.51 -9.49
C VAL A 16 5.40 10.17 -9.06
N LYS A 17 5.25 11.47 -9.31
CA LYS A 17 3.98 12.18 -9.05
C LYS A 17 2.85 11.57 -9.89
N SER A 18 1.67 11.49 -9.31
CA SER A 18 0.46 11.01 -9.99
C SER A 18 -0.57 12.12 -10.10
N ALA A 19 -1.29 12.17 -11.22
CA ALA A 19 -2.48 13.00 -11.35
C ALA A 19 -3.68 12.42 -10.59
N PHE A 20 -3.66 11.10 -10.34
CA PHE A 20 -4.77 10.34 -9.74
C PHE A 20 -4.60 10.13 -8.24
N LEU A 21 -3.40 10.33 -7.69
CA LEU A 21 -3.09 10.07 -6.29
C LEU A 21 -2.28 11.20 -5.64
N SER A 22 -2.73 11.61 -4.46
CA SER A 22 -2.08 12.63 -3.62
C SER A 22 -1.02 12.06 -2.66
N ARG A 23 -0.94 10.73 -2.57
CA ARG A 23 -0.02 9.96 -1.71
C ARG A 23 0.53 8.73 -2.44
N GLN A 24 1.53 8.09 -1.85
CA GLN A 24 2.10 6.84 -2.36
C GLN A 24 1.03 5.73 -2.51
N PHE A 25 1.05 5.02 -3.63
CA PHE A 25 0.30 3.79 -3.86
C PHE A 25 0.92 2.67 -3.02
N MET A 26 0.70 2.75 -1.70
CA MET A 26 1.08 1.73 -0.73
C MET A 26 -0.05 1.51 0.26
N HIS A 27 -0.29 0.24 0.56
CA HIS A 27 -1.29 -0.24 1.50
C HIS A 27 -0.80 -1.51 2.19
N ALA A 28 -0.88 -1.54 3.53
CA ALA A 28 -0.60 -2.73 4.32
C ALA A 28 -1.89 -3.57 4.42
N SER A 29 -2.16 -4.37 3.39
CA SER A 29 -3.41 -5.14 3.26
C SER A 29 -3.53 -6.30 4.25
N ARG A 30 -2.40 -6.79 4.79
CA ARG A 30 -2.36 -7.93 5.71
C ARG A 30 -1.28 -7.69 6.76
N LEU A 31 -1.63 -7.97 8.01
CA LEU A 31 -0.70 -7.99 9.14
C LEU A 31 -0.86 -9.32 9.87
N GLY A 32 0.23 -10.06 10.02
CA GLY A 32 0.22 -11.33 10.74
C GLY A 32 1.43 -11.48 11.63
N PHE A 33 1.21 -11.89 12.87
CA PHE A 33 2.26 -12.05 13.88
C PHE A 33 1.81 -13.01 14.99
N LYS A 34 2.75 -13.46 15.83
CA LYS A 34 2.40 -14.21 17.05
C LYS A 34 1.93 -13.24 18.13
N SER A 35 0.74 -13.46 18.66
CA SER A 35 0.20 -12.68 19.77
C SER A 35 1.16 -12.73 20.96
N PRO A 36 1.58 -11.59 21.53
CA PRO A 36 2.47 -11.57 22.70
C PRO A 36 1.87 -12.22 23.95
N SER A 37 0.54 -12.24 24.06
CA SER A 37 -0.17 -12.78 25.24
C SER A 37 -0.39 -14.29 25.15
N SER A 38 -0.81 -14.81 23.98
CA SER A 38 -1.16 -16.22 23.80
C SER A 38 -0.10 -17.04 23.06
N GLY A 39 0.83 -16.41 22.34
CA GLY A 39 1.80 -17.09 21.47
C GLY A 39 1.22 -17.63 20.16
N GLU A 40 -0.10 -17.56 19.98
CA GLU A 40 -0.80 -18.02 18.77
C GLU A 40 -0.59 -17.05 17.61
N TYR A 41 -0.57 -17.58 16.40
CA TYR A 41 -0.53 -16.76 15.20
C TYR A 41 -1.88 -16.09 14.97
N VAL A 42 -1.88 -14.77 14.86
CA VAL A 42 -3.04 -13.97 14.51
C VAL A 42 -2.81 -13.25 13.20
N GLU A 43 -3.90 -13.01 12.47
CA GLU A 43 -3.87 -12.33 11.18
C GLU A 43 -5.02 -11.35 11.07
N PHE A 44 -4.69 -10.18 10.52
CA PHE A 44 -5.61 -9.10 10.24
C PHE A 44 -5.51 -8.77 8.75
N LYS A 45 -6.67 -8.47 8.16
CA LYS A 45 -6.77 -8.01 6.77
C LYS A 45 -7.43 -6.63 6.75
N SER A 46 -7.01 -5.82 5.79
CA SER A 46 -7.56 -4.50 5.55
C SER A 46 -7.84 -4.35 4.06
N GLU A 47 -9.10 -4.07 3.73
CA GLU A 47 -9.54 -3.86 2.35
C GLU A 47 -8.81 -2.67 1.71
N LEU A 48 -8.76 -2.67 0.38
CA LEU A 48 -8.09 -1.60 -0.36
C LEU A 48 -8.79 -0.25 -0.08
N PRO A 49 -8.07 0.79 0.34
CA PRO A 49 -8.65 2.11 0.58
C PRO A 49 -9.31 2.69 -0.69
N PRO A 50 -10.42 3.45 -0.55
CA PRO A 50 -11.16 3.97 -1.69
C PRO A 50 -10.35 4.85 -2.66
N ASP A 51 -9.36 5.59 -2.17
CA ASP A 51 -8.46 6.41 -2.99
C ASP A 51 -7.61 5.56 -3.93
N LEU A 52 -7.07 4.45 -3.42
CA LEU A 52 -6.27 3.51 -4.21
C LEU A 52 -7.15 2.70 -5.17
N GLU A 53 -8.36 2.32 -4.74
CA GLU A 53 -9.30 1.63 -5.62
C GLU A 53 -9.74 2.52 -6.78
N GLN A 54 -10.03 3.79 -6.52
CA GLN A 54 -10.38 4.76 -7.57
C GLN A 54 -9.21 4.96 -8.54
N ALA A 55 -7.97 5.09 -8.02
CA ALA A 55 -6.81 5.22 -8.88
C ALA A 55 -6.59 4.02 -9.81
N LEU A 56 -6.95 2.80 -9.39
CA LEU A 56 -6.92 1.64 -10.28
C LEU A 56 -7.98 1.72 -11.38
N LYS A 57 -9.18 2.21 -11.05
CA LYS A 57 -10.28 2.42 -12.01
C LYS A 57 -9.95 3.49 -13.04
N ASP A 58 -9.24 4.54 -12.64
CA ASP A 58 -8.87 5.65 -13.53
C ASP A 58 -7.73 5.29 -14.51
N ILE A 59 -6.96 4.24 -14.22
CA ILE A 59 -5.85 3.75 -15.07
C ILE A 59 -6.32 2.66 -16.05
N ALA A 60 -7.41 1.96 -15.74
CA ALA A 60 -7.98 0.87 -16.55
C ALA A 60 -8.72 1.40 -17.78
#